data_AF-A0A6L4ZDP0-F1
#
_entry.id   AF-A0A6L4ZDP0-F1
#
_cell.length_a   1.000
_cell.length_b   1.000
_cell.length_c   1.000
_cell.angle_alpha   90.00
_cell.angle_beta   90.00
_cell.angle_gamma   90.00
#
_symmetry.space_group_name_H-M   'P 1'
#
loop_
_entity.id
_entity.type
_entity.pdbx_description
1 polymer ?
#
loop_
_entity_poly.entity_id
_entity_poly.type
_entity_poly.pdbx_seq_one_letter_code
_entity_poly.pdbx_strand_id
1 'polypeptide(L)'
;MYNEDKYFDTDKLLNEALKTGPGFVLPENFADLVASKMERKFALEQYFREFLIYLFAIIGLLAVPVTIQFVFFGAVWQDWVHLITNNITLMGGIIFLLIFVLFADRVLLRYFMHRSTEGQV
;
A
#
# COMPACT_ATOMS: atom_id res chain seq x y z
N MET A 1 -46.78 5.71 -26.58
CA MET A 1 -45.91 6.81 -26.11
C MET A 1 -44.60 6.16 -25.68
N TYR A 2 -43.61 6.19 -26.55
CA TYR A 2 -42.33 5.49 -26.36
C TYR A 2 -41.39 6.45 -25.61
N ASN A 3 -40.80 5.98 -24.51
CA ASN A 3 -39.86 6.76 -23.70
C ASN A 3 -38.57 6.94 -24.50
N GLU A 4 -38.24 8.18 -24.87
CA GLU A 4 -36.95 8.53 -25.45
C GLU A 4 -35.93 8.69 -24.33
N ASP A 5 -35.06 7.68 -24.24
CA ASP A 5 -33.88 7.65 -23.40
C ASP A 5 -33.02 8.90 -23.63
N LYS A 6 -32.87 9.72 -22.58
CA LYS A 6 -31.85 10.76 -22.52
C LYS A 6 -30.47 10.12 -22.49
N TYR A 7 -29.96 9.72 -23.65
CA TYR A 7 -28.56 9.41 -23.84
C TYR A 7 -27.75 10.68 -23.57
N PHE A 8 -27.06 10.70 -22.44
CA PHE A 8 -26.08 11.72 -22.10
C PHE A 8 -24.92 11.54 -23.09
N ASP A 9 -24.96 12.31 -24.17
CA ASP A 9 -24.04 12.21 -25.30
C ASP A 9 -22.65 12.70 -24.88
N THR A 10 -21.95 11.81 -24.19
CA THR A 10 -20.65 12.04 -23.56
C THR A 10 -19.61 12.38 -24.62
N ASP A 11 -19.78 11.88 -25.84
CA ASP A 11 -18.94 12.18 -26.99
C ASP A 11 -19.08 13.63 -27.44
N LYS A 12 -20.30 14.20 -27.39
CA LYS A 12 -20.52 15.61 -27.69
C LYS A 12 -19.85 16.52 -26.65
N LEU A 13 -19.96 16.19 -25.36
CA LEU A 13 -19.32 16.94 -24.28
C LEU A 13 -17.79 16.82 -24.33
N LEU A 14 -17.25 15.65 -24.66
CA LEU A 14 -15.81 15.44 -24.81
C LEU A 14 -15.25 16.22 -25.99
N ASN A 15 -15.95 16.24 -27.12
CA ASN A 15 -15.54 16.98 -28.32
C ASN A 15 -15.58 18.51 -28.10
N GLU A 16 -16.55 19.00 -27.32
CA GLU A 16 -16.65 20.41 -26.94
C GLU A 16 -15.59 20.82 -25.91
N ALA A 17 -15.26 19.94 -24.95
CA ALA A 17 -14.17 20.16 -24.00
C ALA A 17 -12.79 20.16 -24.67
N LEU A 18 -12.57 19.33 -25.70
CA LEU A 18 -11.30 19.26 -26.43
C LEU A 18 -11.08 20.41 -27.43
N LYS A 19 -12.16 21.01 -27.95
CA LYS A 19 -12.10 22.18 -28.85
C LYS A 19 -11.92 23.50 -28.10
N THR A 20 -12.28 23.54 -26.82
CA THR A 20 -12.08 24.71 -25.98
C THR A 20 -10.64 24.69 -25.46
N GLY A 21 -9.78 25.56 -25.99
CA GLY A 21 -8.43 25.72 -25.46
C GLY A 21 -8.49 26.04 -23.96
N PRO A 22 -7.54 25.53 -23.15
CA PRO A 22 -7.61 25.72 -21.70
C PRO A 22 -7.66 27.22 -21.39
N GLY A 23 -8.76 27.70 -20.80
CA GLY A 23 -8.94 29.09 -20.38
C GLY A 23 -8.04 29.49 -19.19
N PHE A 24 -7.02 28.68 -18.90
CA PHE A 24 -6.05 28.84 -17.85
C PHE A 24 -4.67 28.60 -18.44
N VAL A 25 -3.76 29.54 -18.21
CA VAL A 25 -2.35 29.38 -18.50
C VAL A 25 -1.74 28.63 -17.32
N LEU A 26 -1.14 27.48 -17.58
CA LEU A 26 -0.44 26.72 -16.54
C LEU A 26 0.74 27.55 -16.05
N PRO A 27 0.92 27.71 -14.72
CA PRO A 27 2.12 28.32 -14.16
C PRO A 27 3.37 27.64 -14.70
N GLU A 28 4.45 28.38 -14.95
CA GLU A 28 5.71 27.82 -15.46
C GLU A 28 6.26 26.71 -14.55
N ASN A 29 5.95 26.78 -13.25
CA ASN A 29 6.32 25.81 -12.22
C ASN A 29 5.26 24.72 -11.94
N PHE A 30 4.21 24.62 -12.76
CA PHE A 30 3.16 23.61 -12.56
C PHE A 30 3.71 22.19 -12.67
N ALA A 31 4.60 21.95 -13.65
CA ALA A 31 5.24 20.65 -13.84
C ALA A 31 6.00 20.23 -12.57
N ASP A 32 6.76 21.16 -11.97
CA ASP A 32 7.54 20.91 -10.75
C ASP A 32 6.65 20.66 -9.51
N LEU A 33 5.55 21.41 -9.40
CA LEU A 33 4.56 21.22 -8.31
C LEU A 33 3.83 19.88 -8.40
N VAL A 34 3.55 19.42 -9.62
CA VAL A 34 2.94 18.11 -9.85
C VAL A 34 3.96 16.99 -9.66
N ALA A 35 5.19 17.17 -10.17
CA ALA A 35 6.28 16.21 -10.02
C ALA A 35 6.59 15.94 -8.55
N SER A 36 6.83 16.99 -7.74
CA SER A 36 7.12 16.85 -6.30
C SER A 36 6.00 16.16 -5.52
N LYS A 37 4.72 16.46 -5.82
CA LYS A 37 3.59 15.76 -5.20
C LYS A 37 3.52 14.28 -5.59
N MET A 38 3.82 13.97 -6.84
CA MET A 38 3.80 12.61 -7.37
C MET A 38 4.95 11.79 -6.82
N GLU A 39 6.17 12.33 -6.79
CA GLU A 39 7.37 11.70 -6.22
C GLU A 39 7.13 11.27 -4.77
N ARG A 40 6.53 12.12 -3.94
CA ARG A 40 6.20 11.78 -2.55
C ARG A 40 5.24 10.59 -2.45
N LYS A 41 4.24 10.53 -3.33
CA LYS A 41 3.25 9.45 -3.33
C LYS A 41 3.87 8.14 -3.83
N PHE A 42 4.68 8.20 -4.89
CA PHE A 42 5.41 7.06 -5.43
C PHE A 42 6.43 6.51 -4.42
N ALA A 43 7.17 7.36 -3.71
CA ALA A 43 8.13 6.93 -2.70
C ALA A 43 7.44 6.18 -1.55
N LEU A 44 6.30 6.69 -1.05
CA LEU A 44 5.49 5.99 -0.04
C LEU A 44 4.99 4.63 -0.52
N GLU A 45 4.47 4.57 -1.76
CA GLU A 45 3.98 3.32 -2.34
C GLU A 45 5.10 2.29 -2.51
N GLN A 46 6.28 2.74 -2.93
CA GLN A 46 7.46 1.91 -3.06
C GLN A 46 7.92 1.35 -1.70
N TYR A 47 8.03 2.20 -0.66
CA TYR A 47 8.41 1.73 0.67
C TYR A 47 7.39 0.75 1.26
N PHE A 48 6.10 0.99 1.02
CA PHE A 48 5.05 0.07 1.46
C PHE A 48 5.15 -1.28 0.73
N ARG A 49 5.43 -1.26 -0.58
CA ARG A 49 5.63 -2.47 -1.37
C ARG A 49 6.86 -3.26 -0.89
N GLU A 50 7.97 -2.58 -0.62
CA GLU A 50 9.17 -3.22 -0.06
C GLU A 50 8.88 -3.85 1.31
N PHE A 51 8.17 -3.13 2.18
CA PHE A 51 7.73 -3.65 3.48
C PHE A 51 6.90 -4.94 3.32
N LEU A 52 5.92 -4.96 2.40
CA LEU A 52 5.11 -6.15 2.14
C LEU A 52 5.95 -7.32 1.64
N ILE A 53 6.92 -7.09 0.75
CA ILE A 53 7.81 -8.14 0.25
C ILE A 53 8.58 -8.78 1.41
N TYR A 54 9.16 -7.98 2.31
CA TYR A 54 9.86 -8.50 3.49
C TYR A 54 8.91 -9.25 4.43
N LEU A 55 7.71 -8.72 4.67
CA LEU A 55 6.70 -9.37 5.50
C LEU A 55 6.33 -10.75 4.93
N PHE A 56 6.06 -10.84 3.62
CA PHE A 56 5.77 -12.10 2.94
C PHE A 56 6.94 -13.06 2.97
N ALA A 57 8.18 -12.58 2.84
CA ALA A 57 9.36 -13.42 2.95
C ALA A 57 9.48 -14.06 4.35
N ILE A 58 9.24 -13.29 5.41
CA ILE A 58 9.26 -13.77 6.79
C ILE A 58 8.11 -14.76 7.04
N ILE A 59 6.89 -14.44 6.62
CA ILE A 59 5.74 -15.35 6.74
C ILE A 59 6.00 -16.64 5.95
N GLY A 60 6.53 -16.54 4.74
CA GLY A 60 6.89 -17.69 3.90
C GLY A 60 7.94 -18.56 4.58
N LEU A 61 8.96 -17.97 5.19
CA LEU A 61 9.97 -18.69 5.96
C LEU A 61 9.35 -19.43 7.16
N LEU A 62 8.43 -18.80 7.89
CA LEU A 62 7.72 -19.43 9.01
C LEU A 62 6.70 -20.48 8.55
N ALA A 63 6.16 -20.37 7.35
CA ALA A 63 5.20 -21.33 6.79
C ALA A 63 5.86 -22.68 6.47
N VAL A 64 7.16 -22.71 6.11
CA VAL A 64 7.90 -23.95 5.81
C VAL A 64 7.87 -24.94 6.99
N PRO A 65 8.33 -24.59 8.21
CA PRO A 65 8.30 -25.52 9.34
C PRO A 65 6.87 -25.89 9.74
N VAL A 66 5.90 -24.97 9.65
CA VAL A 66 4.49 -25.27 9.93
C VAL A 66 3.95 -26.32 8.94
N THR A 67 4.28 -26.18 7.66
CA THR A 67 3.87 -27.13 6.61
C THR A 67 4.50 -28.50 6.83
N ILE A 68 5.78 -28.55 7.19
CA ILE A 68 6.48 -29.79 7.55
C ILE A 68 5.79 -30.45 8.74
N GLN A 69 5.47 -29.68 9.78
CA GLN A 69 4.81 -30.22 10.97
C GLN A 69 3.41 -30.77 10.65
N PHE A 70 2.66 -30.11 9.77
CA PHE A 70 1.34 -30.55 9.36
C PHE A 70 1.39 -31.84 8.53
N VAL A 71 2.32 -31.92 7.56
CA VAL A 71 2.43 -33.06 6.62
C VAL A 71 3.04 -34.28 7.28
N PHE A 72 4.10 -34.12 8.08
CA PHE A 72 4.87 -35.25 8.62
C PHE A 72 4.42 -35.70 10.02
N PHE A 73 3.88 -34.80 10.84
CA PHE A 73 3.54 -35.11 12.24
C PHE A 73 2.04 -35.19 12.51
N GLY A 74 1.20 -35.07 11.47
CA GLY A 74 -0.26 -35.14 11.62
C GLY A 74 -0.82 -34.10 12.57
N ALA A 75 -0.14 -32.95 12.69
CA ALA A 75 -0.50 -31.92 13.65
C ALA A 75 -1.93 -31.42 13.41
N VAL A 76 -2.75 -31.41 14.46
CA VAL A 76 -4.15 -30.99 14.38
C VAL A 76 -4.21 -29.47 14.40
N TRP A 77 -4.86 -28.88 13.41
CA TRP A 77 -5.04 -27.42 13.31
C TRP A 77 -5.66 -26.81 14.56
N GLN A 78 -6.54 -27.55 15.24
CA GLN A 78 -7.24 -27.11 16.45
C GLN A 78 -6.27 -26.88 17.62
N ASP A 79 -5.22 -27.68 17.77
CA ASP A 79 -4.24 -27.51 18.86
C ASP A 79 -3.41 -26.24 18.67
N TRP A 80 -3.09 -25.92 17.41
CA TRP A 80 -2.42 -24.67 17.04
C TRP A 80 -3.29 -23.45 17.30
N VAL A 81 -4.55 -23.50 16.86
CA VAL A 81 -5.50 -22.41 17.12
C VAL A 81 -5.69 -22.23 18.63
N HIS A 82 -5.81 -23.33 19.38
CA HIS A 82 -5.96 -23.27 20.83
C HIS A 82 -4.71 -22.69 21.52
N LEU A 83 -3.50 -23.01 21.07
CA LEU A 83 -2.26 -22.40 21.59
C LEU A 83 -2.21 -20.90 21.32
N ILE A 84 -2.62 -20.47 20.12
CA ILE A 84 -2.64 -19.06 19.71
C ILE A 84 -3.69 -18.29 20.49
N THR A 85 -4.92 -18.80 20.61
CA THR A 85 -6.02 -18.12 21.30
C THR A 85 -5.76 -18.03 22.81
N ASN A 86 -5.18 -19.08 23.41
CA ASN A 86 -4.89 -19.11 24.84
C ASN A 86 -3.75 -18.15 25.22
N ASN A 87 -2.88 -17.81 24.27
CA ASN A 87 -1.77 -16.86 24.45
C ASN A 87 -1.92 -15.59 23.61
N ILE A 88 -3.14 -15.25 23.19
CA ILE A 88 -3.36 -14.23 22.15
C ILE A 88 -2.83 -12.86 22.54
N THR A 89 -2.87 -12.50 23.82
CA THR A 89 -2.33 -11.24 24.32
C THR A 89 -0.81 -11.17 24.16
N LEU A 90 -0.10 -12.26 24.50
CA LEU A 90 1.36 -12.32 24.49
C LEU A 90 1.89 -12.52 23.07
N MET A 91 1.36 -13.51 22.34
CA MET A 91 1.67 -13.79 20.94
C MET A 91 1.30 -12.59 20.05
N GLY A 92 0.09 -12.07 20.21
CA GLY A 92 -0.40 -10.91 19.45
C GLY A 92 0.45 -9.67 19.72
N GLY A 93 0.82 -9.42 20.98
CA GLY A 93 1.71 -8.32 21.34
C GLY A 93 3.09 -8.43 20.69
N ILE A 94 3.71 -9.61 20.72
CA ILE A 94 5.03 -9.84 20.11
C ILE A 94 4.95 -9.68 18.59
N ILE A 95 3.95 -10.29 17.94
CA ILE A 95 3.77 -10.21 16.49
C ILE A 95 3.49 -8.77 16.07
N PHE A 96 2.61 -8.06 16.77
CA PHE A 96 2.31 -6.66 16.51
C PHE A 96 3.56 -5.79 16.65
N LEU A 97 4.35 -5.98 17.71
CA LEU A 97 5.58 -5.23 17.94
C LEU A 97 6.61 -5.53 16.84
N LEU A 98 6.77 -6.79 16.42
CA LEU A 98 7.65 -7.16 15.31
C LEU A 98 7.23 -6.48 14.00
N ILE A 99 5.94 -6.54 13.67
CA ILE A 99 5.39 -5.89 12.48
C ILE A 99 5.59 -4.37 12.58
N PHE A 100 5.34 -3.78 13.74
CA PHE A 100 5.51 -2.35 13.98
C PHE A 100 6.97 -1.92 13.84
N VAL A 101 7.93 -2.68 14.39
CA VAL A 101 9.36 -2.38 14.25
C VAL A 101 9.81 -2.52 12.80
N LEU A 102 9.39 -3.57 12.09
CA LEU A 102 9.66 -3.72 10.65
C LEU A 102 9.05 -2.59 9.83
N PHE A 103 7.85 -2.17 10.16
CA PHE A 103 7.17 -1.05 9.51
C PHE A 103 7.90 0.27 9.81
N ALA A 104 8.28 0.51 11.06
CA ALA A 104 9.00 1.70 11.45
C ALA A 104 10.37 1.78 10.77
N ASP A 105 11.12 0.68 10.76
CA ASP A 105 12.43 0.60 10.12
C ASP A 105 12.35 0.79 8.59
N ARG A 106 11.43 0.08 7.92
CA ARG A 106 11.38 0.07 6.46
C ARG A 106 10.55 1.18 5.85
N VAL A 107 9.49 1.63 6.53
CA VAL A 107 8.59 2.66 6.01
C VAL A 107 8.89 4.00 6.67
N LEU A 108 8.89 4.09 8.00
CA LEU A 108 9.00 5.39 8.68
C LEU A 108 10.40 6.01 8.58
N LEU A 109 11.47 5.24 8.82
CA LEU A 109 12.83 5.78 8.75
C LEU A 109 13.20 6.22 7.33
N ARG A 110 12.85 5.41 6.32
CA ARG A 110 13.10 5.76 4.91
C ARG A 110 12.29 6.97 4.47
N TYR A 111 11.03 7.04 4.88
CA TYR A 111 10.18 8.21 4.63
C TYR A 111 10.73 9.48 5.31
N PHE A 112 11.16 9.39 6.58
CA PHE A 112 11.73 10.53 7.29
C PHE A 112 13.06 11.00 6.71
N MET A 113 13.93 10.06 6.30
CA MET A 113 15.22 10.39 5.70
C MET A 113 15.06 11.05 4.32
N HIS A 114 14.02 10.69 3.56
CA HIS A 114 13.69 11.36 2.31
C HIS A 114 13.20 12.80 2.55
N ARG A 115 12.37 13.01 3.58
CA ARG A 115 11.86 14.33 3.97
C ARG A 115 12.95 15.27 4.52
N SER A 116 13.96 14.76 5.22
CA SER A 116 15.04 15.60 5.75
C SER A 116 15.95 16.17 4.66
N THR A 117 16.02 15.50 3.50
CA THR A 117 16.85 15.93 2.37
C THR A 117 16.16 17.03 1.56
N GLU A 118 14.83 16.99 1.41
CA GLU A 118 14.05 18.07 0.77
C GLU A 118 13.97 19.35 1.63
N GLY A 119 14.19 19.25 2.95
CA GLY A 119 14.15 20.39 3.87
C GLY A 119 15.43 21.23 3.95
N GLN A 120 16.46 20.91 3.16
CA GLN A 120 17.76 21.63 3.15
C GLN A 120 18.06 22.38 1.85
N VAL A 121 17.07 22.61 0.99
CA VAL A 121 17.20 23.46 -0.21
C VAL A 121 16.26 24.65 -0.13
#